data_AF-A0A948CBQ3-F1
#
_entry.id   AF-A0A948CBQ3-F1
#
_cell.length_a   1.000
_cell.length_b   1.000
_cell.length_c   1.000
_cell.angle_alpha   90.00
_cell.angle_beta   90.00
_cell.angle_gamma   90.00
#
_symmetry.space_group_name_H-M   'P 1'
#
loop_
_entity.id
_entity.type
_entity.pdbx_description
1 polymer ?
#
loop_
_entity_poly.entity_id
_entity_poly.type
_entity_poly.pdbx_seq_one_letter_code
_entity_poly.pdbx_strand_id
1 'polypeptide(L)' 'MTIDAIRQAFGWCFVINMGLLLWWFLAFMLMHDFIYRMHSKWFKMSVEKFDSIHYAGIAIFKMFIFACNLVPYIVLSIIR' A
#
# COMPACT_ATOMS: atom_id res chain seq x y z
N MET A 1 -27.61 -4.15 4.20
CA MET A 1 -26.56 -4.30 3.16
C MET A 1 -26.59 -5.72 2.63
N THR A 2 -26.44 -5.92 1.32
CA THR A 2 -26.33 -7.26 0.72
C THR A 2 -24.88 -7.75 0.77
N ILE A 3 -24.67 -9.07 0.75
CA ILE A 3 -23.34 -9.68 0.62
C ILE A 3 -22.62 -9.12 -0.61
N ASP A 4 -23.37 -8.88 -1.69
CA ASP A 4 -22.86 -8.29 -2.92
C ASP A 4 -22.32 -6.87 -2.77
N ALA A 5 -22.98 -6.02 -1.98
CA ALA A 5 -22.50 -4.67 -1.72
C ALA A 5 -21.18 -4.70 -0.91
N ILE A 6 -21.09 -5.58 0.09
CA ILE A 6 -19.88 -5.75 0.90
C ILE A 6 -18.72 -6.28 0.05
N ARG A 7 -18.97 -7.29 -0.80
CA ARG A 7 -17.97 -7.84 -1.72
C ARG A 7 -17.45 -6.76 -2.66
N GLN A 8 -18.33 -5.97 -3.27
CA GLN A 8 -17.92 -4.87 -4.15
C GLN A 8 -17.09 -3.81 -3.41
N ALA A 9 -17.46 -3.48 -2.17
CA ALA A 9 -16.67 -2.56 -1.35
C ALA A 9 -15.25 -3.08 -1.12
N PHE A 10 -15.07 -4.34 -0.69
CA PHE A 10 -13.73 -4.92 -0.53
C PHE A 10 -12.93 -4.96 -1.85
N GLY A 11 -13.59 -5.23 -2.97
CA GLY A 11 -12.98 -5.19 -4.30
C GLY A 11 -12.47 -3.80 -4.68
N TRP A 12 -13.28 -2.75 -4.51
CA TRP A 12 -12.86 -1.37 -4.78
C TRP A 12 -11.78 -0.89 -3.81
N CYS A 13 -11.87 -1.25 -2.52
CA CYS A 13 -10.81 -0.97 -1.57
C CYS A 13 -9.48 -1.64 -1.98
N PHE A 14 -9.52 -2.89 -2.47
CA PHE A 14 -8.32 -3.55 -2.99
C PHE A 14 -7.71 -2.79 -4.17
N VAL A 15 -8.52 -2.44 -5.17
CA VAL A 15 -8.06 -1.71 -6.37
C VAL A 15 -7.44 -0.36 -6.01
N ILE A 16 -8.13 0.44 -5.20
CA ILE A 16 -7.66 1.78 -4.80
C ILE A 16 -6.36 1.66 -3.99
N ASN A 17 -6.30 0.77 -3.00
CA ASN A 17 -5.09 0.64 -2.20
C ASN A 17 -3.91 0.07 -3.00
N MET A 18 -4.15 -0.84 -3.96
CA MET A 18 -3.11 -1.30 -4.89
C MET A 18 -2.60 -0.14 -5.77
N GLY A 19 -3.49 0.75 -6.21
CA GLY A 19 -3.11 1.97 -6.92
C GLY A 19 -2.23 2.90 -6.07
N LEU A 20 -2.57 3.09 -4.80
CA LEU A 20 -1.76 3.86 -3.85
C LEU A 20 -0.39 3.20 -3.60
N LEU A 21 -0.35 1.88 -3.43
CA LEU A 21 0.89 1.12 -3.27
C LEU A 21 1.78 1.26 -4.50
N LEU A 22 1.21 1.15 -5.70
CA LEU A 22 1.94 1.32 -6.96
C LEU A 22 2.46 2.75 -7.11
N TRP A 23 1.63 3.75 -6.81
CA TRP A 23 2.05 5.15 -6.82
C TRP A 23 3.21 5.40 -5.87
N TRP A 24 3.14 4.90 -4.63
CA TRP A 24 4.22 5.03 -3.65
C TRP A 24 5.50 4.34 -4.15
N PHE A 25 5.39 3.10 -4.64
CA PHE A 25 6.54 2.37 -5.20
C PHE A 25 7.19 3.10 -6.37
N LEU A 26 6.40 3.60 -7.32
CA LEU A 26 6.90 4.34 -8.49
C LEU A 26 7.51 5.68 -8.09
N ALA A 27 6.88 6.42 -7.17
CA ALA A 27 7.43 7.67 -6.65
C ALA A 27 8.79 7.43 -5.98
N PHE A 28 8.88 6.38 -5.15
CA PHE A 28 10.13 6.02 -4.49
C PHE A 28 11.21 5.58 -5.49
N MET A 29 10.88 4.74 -6.47
CA MET A 29 11.82 4.27 -7.50
C MET A 29 12.31 5.40 -8.42
N LEU A 30 11.40 6.25 -8.91
CA LEU A 30 11.70 7.24 -9.96
C LEU A 30 12.20 8.57 -9.38
N MET A 31 11.81 8.91 -8.15
CA MET A 31 12.10 10.21 -7.53
C MET A 31 12.85 10.06 -6.20
N HIS A 32 13.57 8.96 -6.03
CA HIS A 32 14.28 8.60 -4.81
C HIS A 32 15.00 9.78 -4.13
N ASP A 33 15.97 10.39 -4.83
CA ASP A 33 16.82 11.44 -4.25
C ASP A 33 16.03 12.71 -3.92
N PHE A 34 14.99 13.01 -4.69
CA PHE A 34 14.12 14.14 -4.40
C PHE A 34 13.34 13.92 -3.10
N ILE A 35 12.75 12.74 -2.93
CA ILE A 35 12.00 12.38 -1.72
C ILE A 35 12.95 12.32 -0.52
N TYR A 36 14.13 11.72 -0.66
CA TYR A 36 15.14 11.70 0.39
C TYR A 36 15.53 13.11 0.83
N ARG A 37 15.86 14.01 -0.12
CA ARG A 37 16.19 15.42 0.20
C ARG A 37 15.04 16.18 0.85
N MET A 38 13.79 15.86 0.51
CA MET A 38 12.64 16.46 1.18
C MET A 38 12.51 15.99 2.62
N HIS A 39 12.56 14.68 2.84
CA HIS A 39 12.41 14.10 4.19
C HIS A 39 13.57 14.43 5.11
N SER A 40 14.80 14.53 4.57
CA SER A 40 16.00 14.84 5.36
C SER A 40 16.01 16.26 5.92
N LYS A 41 15.19 17.18 5.38
CA LYS A 41 14.97 18.51 5.95
C LYS A 41 14.26 18.47 7.31
N TRP A 42 13.40 17.48 7.53
CA TRP A 42 12.67 17.33 8.79
C TRP A 42 13.34 16.35 9.75
N PHE A 43 14.01 15.32 9.21
CA PHE A 43 14.59 14.24 10.02
C PHE A 43 16.02 13.93 9.57
N LYS A 44 16.98 13.98 10.50
CA LYS A 44 18.34 13.51 10.23
C LYS A 44 18.34 11.98 10.18
N MET A 45 18.49 11.42 8.98
CA MET A 45 18.64 9.98 8.77
C MET A 45 19.62 9.71 7.62
N SER A 46 20.26 8.55 7.64
CA SER A 46 21.07 8.08 6.52
C SER A 46 20.16 7.56 5.39
N VAL A 47 20.71 7.46 4.18
CA VAL A 47 20.01 6.94 3.01
C VAL A 47 19.58 5.49 3.25
N GLU A 48 20.44 4.66 3.84
CA GLU A 48 20.16 3.25 4.07
C GLU A 48 18.96 3.06 5.01
N LYS A 49 18.85 3.93 6.02
CA LYS A 49 17.71 3.91 6.96
C LYS A 49 16.44 4.41 6.29
N PHE A 50 16.54 5.44 5.46
CA PHE A 50 15.43 5.94 4.65
C PHE A 50 14.88 4.84 3.73
N ASP A 51 15.75 4.14 3.01
CA ASP A 51 15.41 3.04 2.09
C ASP A 51 14.76 1.88 2.83
N SER A 52 15.35 1.48 3.97
CA SER A 52 14.84 0.39 4.79
C SER A 52 13.42 0.69 5.29
N ILE A 53 13.14 1.92 5.71
CA ILE A 53 11.82 2.33 6.17
C ILE A 53 10.80 2.31 5.03
N HIS A 54 11.15 2.81 3.85
CA HIS A 54 10.25 2.83 2.70
C HIS A 54 9.95 1.41 2.20
N TYR A 55 10.98 0.57 2.09
CA TYR A 55 10.80 -0.82 1.69
C TYR A 55 9.95 -1.61 2.70
N ALA A 56 10.21 -1.44 4.00
CA ALA A 56 9.39 -2.03 5.05
C ALA A 56 7.94 -1.50 5.03
N GLY A 57 7.76 -0.20 4.83
CA GLY A 57 6.45 0.44 4.71
C GLY A 57 5.63 -0.12 3.54
N ILE A 58 6.26 -0.26 2.37
CA ILE A 58 5.66 -0.89 1.18
C ILE A 58 5.27 -2.35 1.48
N ALA A 59 6.14 -3.12 2.14
CA ALA A 59 5.87 -4.51 2.48
C ALA A 59 4.68 -4.64 3.45
N ILE A 60 4.67 -3.84 4.53
CA ILE A 60 3.60 -3.83 5.53
C ILE A 60 2.28 -3.38 4.89
N PHE A 61 2.29 -2.33 4.09
CA PHE A 61 1.07 -1.84 3.42
C PHE A 61 0.52 -2.88 2.44
N LYS A 62 1.40 -3.53 1.66
CA LYS A 62 1.00 -4.66 0.79
C LYS A 62 0.35 -5.81 1.57
N MET A 63 0.92 -6.19 2.72
CA MET A 63 0.32 -7.23 3.57
C MET A 63 -1.04 -6.82 4.11
N PHE A 64 -1.21 -5.56 4.52
CA PHE A 64 -2.49 -5.03 4.97
C PHE A 64 -3.56 -5.07 3.87
N ILE A 65 -3.20 -4.65 2.64
CA ILE A 65 -4.10 -4.74 1.48
C ILE A 65 -4.57 -6.18 1.24
N PHE A 66 -3.66 -7.14 1.35
CA PHE A 66 -4.01 -8.54 1.16
C PHE A 66 -4.92 -9.06 2.27
N ALA A 67 -4.55 -8.86 3.52
CA ALA A 67 -5.30 -9.36 4.67
C ALA A 67 -6.68 -8.68 4.83
N CYS A 68 -6.75 -7.36 4.62
CA CYS A 68 -7.94 -6.56 4.92
C CYS A 68 -8.83 -6.29 3.70
N ASN A 69 -8.36 -6.52 2.48
CA ASN A 69 -9.17 -6.28 1.26
C ASN A 69 -9.28 -7.52 0.37
N LEU A 70 -8.15 -8.12 -0.02
CA LEU A 70 -8.17 -9.25 -0.96
C LEU A 70 -8.77 -10.52 -0.35
N VAL A 71 -8.30 -10.90 0.85
CA VAL A 71 -8.81 -12.08 1.55
C VAL A 71 -10.33 -12.01 1.78
N PRO A 72 -10.91 -10.95 2.36
CA PRO A 72 -12.36 -10.88 2.52
C PRO A 72 -13.11 -10.82 1.19
N TYR A 73 -12.57 -10.18 0.15
CA TYR A 73 -13.15 -10.23 -1.20
C TYR A 73 -13.23 -11.68 -1.74
N ILE A 74 -12.16 -12.47 -1.58
CA ILE A 74 -12.12 -13.87 -2.00
C ILE A 74 -13.12 -14.69 -1.19
N VAL A 75 -13.13 -14.56 0.14
CA VAL A 75 -14.05 -15.29 1.02
C VAL A 75 -15.51 -15.02 0.64
N LEU A 76 -15.89 -13.76 0.41
CA LEU A 76 -17.25 -13.42 -0.02
C LEU A 76 -17.57 -13.88 -1.44
N SER A 77 -16.57 -14.08 -2.30
CA SER A 77 -16.76 -14.65 -3.63
C SER A 77 -16.95 -16.17 -3.60
N ILE A 78 -16.48 -16.86 -2.56
CA ILE A 78 -16.66 -18.30 -2.36
C ILE A 78 -18.01 -18.61 -1.72
N ILE A 79 -18.44 -17.80 -0.74
CA ILE A 79 -19.67 -18.04 0.03
C ILE A 79 -20.93 -17.57 -0.72
N ARG A 80 -20.77 -16.70 -1.73
CA ARG A 80 -21.86 -16.20 -2.56
C ARG A 80 -22.52 -17.31 -3.39
#